data_AF-A0A350QUZ2-F1
#
_entry.id   AF-A0A350QUZ2-F1
#
_cell.length_a   1.000
_cell.length_b   1.000
_cell.length_c   1.000
_cell.angle_alpha   90.00
_cell.angle_beta   90.00
_cell.angle_gamma   90.00
#
_symmetry.space_group_name_H-M   'P 1'
#
loop_
_entity.id
_entity.type
_entity.pdbx_description
1 polymer ?
#
loop_
_entity_poly.entity_id
_entity_poly.type
_entity_poly.pdbx_seq_one_letter_code
_entity_poly.pdbx_strand_id
1 'polypeptide(L)'
;MDHIMPKTNKNMGKVPARAKERAMQVNLMQRSFDEMGKFDNASATSVNMALTAGIGLGLEVAFYAFLLVFKLSDSTRIFYDYFYERGWVPFVLTYLTCWSFAILWVKSRKLKSQQNVMQFKLLPEDIAPEIRVEFLPHFDAHIKRLGFDPRQSFLLTRILRGLEHFGVRKNHSETADMLKSQSEIDATMVDSSYVLIKVFIWAIPILGFIGTVLGISEAVSSFGGDMGAASDIEKIKEKLGQVTGGLSEAFDTTLVSLAFSLCVMFPTSVMQKNEEDLLNKVDEYCNEYFLKRLREPMEGVVSGDPSQSADASFVQRTENLQAYLLQIQESQSVVAQQMTQIASQFNHLMQNSIGEDGRE
;
A
#
# COMPACT_ATOMS: atom_id res chain seq x y z
N MET A 1 -7.84 30.51 -66.73
CA MET A 1 -6.93 29.41 -66.31
C MET A 1 -7.54 28.86 -65.04
N ASP A 2 -8.48 27.96 -65.22
CA ASP A 2 -9.30 27.37 -64.16
C ASP A 2 -8.47 26.37 -63.36
N HIS A 3 -8.34 26.59 -62.05
CA HIS A 3 -7.87 25.56 -61.13
C HIS A 3 -8.93 25.34 -60.05
N ILE A 4 -9.82 24.39 -60.35
CA ILE A 4 -10.82 23.83 -59.46
C ILE A 4 -10.08 22.97 -58.41
N MET A 5 -10.12 23.38 -57.14
CA MET A 5 -9.74 22.48 -56.03
C MET A 5 -10.85 21.44 -55.81
N PRO A 6 -10.54 20.15 -55.62
CA PRO A 6 -11.54 19.14 -55.34
C PRO A 6 -11.99 19.23 -53.88
N LYS A 7 -13.31 19.34 -53.66
CA LYS A 7 -13.95 19.19 -52.36
C LYS A 7 -13.73 17.74 -51.88
N THR A 8 -12.87 17.55 -50.88
CA THR A 8 -12.70 16.27 -50.19
C THR A 8 -13.92 15.99 -49.33
N ASN A 9 -14.93 15.33 -49.91
CA ASN A 9 -16.07 14.82 -49.19
C ASN A 9 -15.59 13.64 -48.32
N LYS A 10 -15.36 13.90 -47.03
CA LYS A 10 -14.95 12.88 -46.05
C LYS A 10 -16.17 11.99 -45.76
N ASN A 11 -16.40 11.03 -46.64
CA ASN A 11 -17.36 9.96 -46.43
C ASN A 11 -16.92 9.20 -45.16
N MET A 12 -17.59 9.44 -44.03
CA MET A 12 -17.50 8.56 -42.87
C MET A 12 -18.07 7.22 -43.29
N GLY A 13 -17.19 6.34 -43.78
CA GLY A 13 -17.52 4.98 -44.17
C GLY A 13 -18.26 4.33 -43.02
N LYS A 14 -19.50 3.91 -43.29
CA LYS A 14 -20.31 3.12 -42.37
C LYS A 14 -19.45 1.98 -41.86
N VAL A 15 -19.22 1.95 -40.54
CA VAL A 15 -18.52 0.85 -39.88
C VAL A 15 -19.13 -0.46 -40.40
N PRO A 16 -18.36 -1.35 -41.04
CA PRO A 16 -18.90 -2.53 -41.68
C PRO A 16 -19.67 -3.35 -40.65
N ALA A 17 -20.84 -3.90 -41.03
CA ALA A 17 -21.74 -4.60 -40.11
C ALA A 17 -21.00 -5.70 -39.30
N ARG A 18 -20.06 -6.41 -39.94
CA ARG A 18 -19.17 -7.37 -39.29
C ARG A 18 -18.26 -6.79 -38.21
N ALA A 19 -17.81 -5.54 -38.36
CA ALA A 19 -17.01 -4.86 -37.33
C ALA A 19 -17.88 -4.40 -36.15
N LYS A 20 -19.15 -4.03 -36.40
CA LYS A 20 -20.11 -3.77 -35.31
C LYS A 20 -20.48 -5.05 -34.57
N GLU A 21 -20.70 -6.15 -35.28
CA GLU A 21 -20.96 -7.46 -34.67
C GLU A 21 -19.77 -7.95 -33.85
N ARG A 22 -18.54 -7.85 -34.38
CA ARG A 22 -17.32 -8.18 -33.62
C ARG A 22 -17.13 -7.26 -32.41
N ALA A 23 -17.37 -5.95 -32.54
CA ALA A 23 -17.28 -5.03 -31.42
C ALA A 23 -18.35 -5.32 -30.34
N MET A 24 -19.57 -5.69 -30.75
CA MET A 24 -20.64 -6.08 -29.84
C MET A 24 -20.35 -7.41 -29.15
N GLN A 25 -19.78 -8.38 -29.88
CA GLN A 25 -19.34 -9.66 -29.35
C GLN A 25 -18.17 -9.48 -28.37
N VAL A 26 -17.22 -8.59 -28.66
CA VAL A 26 -16.14 -8.23 -27.73
C VAL A 26 -16.69 -7.51 -26.50
N ASN A 27 -17.68 -6.64 -26.66
CA ASN A 27 -18.34 -5.95 -25.53
C ASN A 27 -19.11 -6.95 -24.64
N LEU A 28 -19.75 -7.97 -25.24
CA LEU A 28 -20.39 -9.08 -24.52
C LEU A 28 -19.38 -10.01 -23.81
N MET A 29 -18.15 -10.13 -24.35
CA MET A 29 -17.06 -10.90 -23.73
C MET A 29 -16.28 -10.09 -22.68
N GLN A 30 -16.42 -8.76 -22.68
CA GLN A 30 -15.87 -7.90 -21.64
C GLN A 30 -16.77 -8.01 -20.41
N ARG A 31 -16.20 -8.40 -19.27
CA ARG A 31 -16.88 -8.23 -17.98
C ARG A 31 -17.33 -6.79 -17.86
N SER A 32 -18.57 -6.59 -17.43
CA SER A 32 -19.06 -5.23 -17.20
C SER A 32 -18.18 -4.52 -16.17
N PHE A 33 -18.06 -3.19 -16.24
CA PHE A 33 -17.30 -2.43 -15.23
C PHE A 33 -17.78 -2.70 -13.80
N ASP A 34 -19.10 -2.95 -13.64
CA ASP A 34 -19.67 -3.33 -12.35
C ASP A 34 -19.29 -4.75 -11.92
N GLU A 35 -19.14 -5.71 -12.83
CA GLU A 35 -18.63 -7.05 -12.51
C GLU A 35 -17.13 -7.05 -12.17
N MET A 36 -16.33 -6.23 -12.87
CA MET A 36 -14.91 -6.06 -12.54
C MET A 36 -14.74 -5.37 -11.19
N GLY A 37 -15.56 -4.36 -10.89
CA GLY A 37 -15.49 -3.58 -9.66
C GLY A 37 -16.35 -4.10 -8.50
N LYS A 38 -17.13 -5.17 -8.67
CA LYS A 38 -18.11 -5.69 -7.67
C LYS A 38 -17.49 -5.81 -6.27
N PHE A 39 -16.20 -6.12 -6.21
CA PHE A 39 -15.44 -6.26 -4.98
C PHE A 39 -14.07 -5.56 -5.02
N ASP A 40 -13.96 -4.51 -5.83
CA ASP A 40 -12.78 -3.65 -5.78
C ASP A 40 -12.87 -2.74 -4.57
N ASN A 41 -12.20 -3.14 -3.50
CA ASN A 41 -12.06 -2.39 -2.25
C ASN A 41 -10.83 -1.47 -2.27
N ALA A 42 -10.20 -1.21 -3.43
CA ALA A 42 -9.13 -0.23 -3.53
C ALA A 42 -9.60 1.14 -3.03
N SER A 43 -10.87 1.47 -3.29
CA SER A 43 -11.47 2.72 -2.83
C SER A 43 -11.54 2.86 -1.30
N ALA A 44 -11.38 1.78 -0.52
CA ALA A 44 -11.36 1.84 0.94
C ALA A 44 -10.14 2.62 1.48
N THR A 45 -9.00 2.52 0.79
CA THR A 45 -7.74 3.18 1.20
C THR A 45 -7.15 4.12 0.15
N SER A 46 -7.45 3.89 -1.14
CA SER A 46 -6.92 4.70 -2.24
C SER A 46 -7.49 6.11 -2.20
N VAL A 47 -6.64 7.05 -2.60
CA VAL A 47 -6.99 8.46 -2.64
C VAL A 47 -6.85 8.93 -4.08
N ASN A 48 -7.78 9.77 -4.55
CA ASN A 48 -7.65 10.38 -5.86
C ASN A 48 -6.49 11.39 -5.83
N MET A 49 -5.38 11.03 -6.47
CA MET A 49 -4.15 11.84 -6.50
C MET A 49 -4.36 13.22 -7.10
N ALA A 50 -5.19 13.35 -8.15
CA ALA A 50 -5.44 14.64 -8.77
C ALA A 50 -6.24 15.56 -7.83
N LEU A 51 -7.21 14.99 -7.11
CA LEU A 51 -7.98 15.73 -6.11
C LEU A 51 -7.08 16.21 -4.95
N THR A 52 -6.21 15.34 -4.42
CA THR A 52 -5.31 15.74 -3.33
C THR A 52 -4.22 16.69 -3.77
N ALA A 53 -3.76 16.61 -5.02
CA ALA A 53 -2.86 17.60 -5.60
C ALA A 53 -3.54 18.98 -5.63
N GLY A 54 -4.79 19.06 -6.08
CA GLY A 54 -5.57 20.30 -6.08
C GLY A 54 -5.80 20.87 -4.67
N ILE A 55 -6.12 20.01 -3.70
CA ILE A 55 -6.24 20.42 -2.29
C ILE A 55 -4.87 20.88 -1.75
N GLY A 56 -3.79 20.20 -2.12
CA GLY A 56 -2.41 20.55 -1.76
C GLY A 56 -2.02 21.93 -2.28
N LEU A 57 -2.32 22.23 -3.55
CA LEU A 57 -2.12 23.56 -4.13
C LEU A 57 -2.94 24.63 -3.40
N GLY A 58 -4.20 24.32 -3.05
CA GLY A 58 -5.03 25.24 -2.26
C GLY A 58 -4.44 25.52 -0.87
N LEU A 59 -3.90 24.50 -0.20
CA LEU A 59 -3.23 24.63 1.08
C LEU A 59 -1.93 25.44 0.97
N GLU A 60 -1.15 25.25 -0.10
CA GLU A 60 0.06 26.02 -0.37
C GLU A 60 -0.28 27.51 -0.57
N VAL A 61 -1.25 27.82 -1.43
CA VAL A 61 -1.69 29.21 -1.67
C VAL A 61 -2.18 29.84 -0.37
N ALA A 62 -2.95 29.12 0.44
CA ALA A 62 -3.40 29.59 1.75
C ALA A 62 -2.23 29.83 2.71
N PHE A 63 -1.23 28.94 2.73
CA PHE A 63 -0.03 29.07 3.54
C PHE A 63 0.78 30.32 3.16
N TYR A 64 1.05 30.52 1.87
CA TYR A 64 1.76 31.70 1.38
C TYR A 64 0.97 33.00 1.58
N ALA A 65 -0.36 32.97 1.40
CA ALA A 65 -1.23 34.11 1.72
C ALA A 65 -1.19 34.45 3.22
N PHE A 66 -1.13 33.45 4.09
CA PHE A 66 -0.97 33.64 5.53
C PHE A 66 0.42 34.22 5.87
N LEU A 67 1.48 33.79 5.18
CA LEU A 67 2.82 34.34 5.35
C LEU A 67 2.92 35.85 5.04
N LEU A 68 2.06 36.39 4.16
CA LEU A 68 2.01 37.82 3.89
C LEU A 68 1.62 38.66 5.12
N VAL A 69 0.88 38.09 6.08
CA VAL A 69 0.54 38.76 7.34
C VAL A 69 1.80 39.02 8.18
N PHE A 70 2.79 38.13 8.11
CA PHE A 70 4.05 38.26 8.86
C PHE A 70 4.99 39.33 8.31
N LYS A 71 4.69 39.90 7.14
CA LYS A 71 5.37 41.10 6.62
C LYS A 71 5.15 42.33 7.50
N LEU A 72 4.09 42.35 8.30
CA LEU A 72 3.68 43.51 9.09
C LEU A 72 4.49 43.72 10.39
N SER A 73 5.26 42.73 10.84
CA SER A 73 6.03 42.79 12.10
C SER A 73 7.50 42.41 11.88
N ASP A 74 8.42 43.26 12.34
CA ASP A 74 9.86 43.08 12.15
C ASP A 74 10.38 41.78 12.78
N SER A 75 9.78 41.30 13.88
CA SER A 75 10.17 40.04 14.52
C SER A 75 9.74 38.79 13.73
N THR A 76 8.73 38.88 12.85
CA THR A 76 8.24 37.74 12.06
C THR A 76 8.71 37.75 10.62
N ARG A 77 9.39 38.82 10.19
CA ARG A 77 9.88 38.99 8.82
C ARG A 77 10.80 37.86 8.36
N ILE A 78 11.58 37.28 9.28
CA ILE A 78 12.42 36.11 9.04
C ILE A 78 11.65 34.97 8.34
N PHE A 79 10.40 34.70 8.74
CA PHE A 79 9.59 33.65 8.11
C PHE A 79 9.16 34.01 6.69
N TYR A 80 8.94 35.29 6.39
CA TYR A 80 8.67 35.72 5.02
C TYR A 80 9.93 35.53 4.16
N ASP A 81 11.09 35.97 4.66
CA ASP A 81 12.36 35.91 3.92
C ASP A 81 12.75 34.45 3.61
N TYR A 82 12.53 33.52 4.56
CA TYR A 82 12.79 32.09 4.38
C TYR A 82 12.07 31.45 3.18
N PHE A 83 10.84 31.88 2.89
CA PHE A 83 9.98 31.20 1.93
C PHE A 83 9.80 31.98 0.61
N TYR A 84 9.96 33.31 0.62
CA TYR A 84 9.79 34.15 -0.57
C TYR A 84 11.10 34.57 -1.25
N GLU A 85 12.17 34.79 -0.49
CA GLU A 85 13.39 35.40 -1.05
C GLU A 85 14.45 34.35 -1.46
N ARG A 86 14.34 33.09 -1.00
CA ARG A 86 15.34 32.03 -1.18
C ARG A 86 15.16 31.15 -2.43
N GLY A 87 14.63 31.73 -3.51
CA GLY A 87 14.45 31.06 -4.80
C GLY A 87 13.27 30.08 -4.86
N TRP A 88 13.33 29.11 -5.80
CA TRP A 88 12.19 28.24 -6.13
C TRP A 88 12.06 27.00 -5.21
N VAL A 89 13.14 26.61 -4.51
CA VAL A 89 13.18 25.37 -3.70
C VAL A 89 12.15 25.39 -2.56
N PRO A 90 12.02 26.47 -1.74
CA PRO A 90 11.02 26.52 -0.67
C PRO A 90 9.58 26.33 -1.14
N PHE A 91 9.22 26.84 -2.34
CA PHE A 91 7.90 26.64 -2.92
C PHE A 91 7.63 25.16 -3.18
N VAL A 92 8.57 24.45 -3.82
CA VAL A 92 8.41 23.01 -4.09
C VAL A 92 8.37 22.19 -2.80
N LEU A 93 9.22 22.52 -1.82
CA LEU A 93 9.19 21.85 -0.51
C LEU A 93 7.83 22.01 0.17
N THR A 94 7.33 23.25 0.22
CA THR A 94 6.03 23.57 0.82
C THR A 94 4.90 22.86 0.09
N TYR A 95 4.91 22.86 -1.24
CA TYR A 95 3.91 22.14 -2.04
C TYR A 95 3.88 20.64 -1.74
N LEU A 96 5.03 19.97 -1.72
CA LEU A 96 5.10 18.54 -1.41
C LEU A 96 4.61 18.22 0.01
N THR A 97 4.93 19.09 0.97
CA THR A 97 4.45 18.98 2.35
C THR A 97 2.93 19.17 2.43
N CYS A 98 2.38 20.21 1.79
CA CYS A 98 0.94 20.47 1.73
C CYS A 98 0.17 19.34 1.04
N TRP A 99 0.70 18.80 -0.07
CA TRP A 99 0.11 17.65 -0.75
C TRP A 99 0.13 16.40 0.13
N SER A 100 1.23 16.15 0.84
CA SER A 100 1.32 15.03 1.79
C SER A 100 0.26 15.15 2.88
N PHE A 101 0.09 16.33 3.48
CA PHE A 101 -0.96 16.58 4.46
C PHE A 101 -2.37 16.43 3.88
N ALA A 102 -2.61 16.84 2.64
CA ALA A 102 -3.88 16.63 1.96
C ALA A 102 -4.21 15.13 1.80
N ILE A 103 -3.22 14.31 1.42
CA ILE A 103 -3.40 12.86 1.33
C ILE A 103 -3.72 12.26 2.70
N LEU A 104 -2.94 12.60 3.73
CA LEU A 104 -3.15 12.12 5.09
C LEU A 104 -4.51 12.54 5.65
N TRP A 105 -4.95 13.75 5.36
CA TRP A 105 -6.27 14.25 5.75
C TRP A 105 -7.39 13.40 5.14
N VAL A 106 -7.33 13.12 3.83
CA VAL A 106 -8.33 12.28 3.17
C VAL A 106 -8.29 10.84 3.72
N LYS A 107 -7.10 10.25 3.90
CA LYS A 107 -6.95 8.93 4.53
C LYS A 107 -7.53 8.88 5.95
N SER A 108 -7.29 9.91 6.76
CA SER A 108 -7.83 9.99 8.12
C SER A 108 -9.37 9.94 8.15
N ARG A 109 -10.02 10.57 7.16
CA ARG A 109 -11.48 10.54 7.03
C ARG A 109 -11.97 9.16 6.61
N LYS A 110 -11.28 8.51 5.68
CA LYS A 110 -11.60 7.13 5.25
C LYS A 110 -11.44 6.14 6.41
N LEU A 111 -10.31 6.21 7.12
CA LEU A 111 -10.06 5.38 8.30
C LEU A 111 -11.16 5.54 9.36
N LYS A 112 -11.55 6.78 9.68
CA LYS A 112 -12.67 7.05 10.60
C LYS A 112 -13.99 6.46 10.10
N SER A 113 -14.27 6.61 8.80
CA SER A 113 -15.46 6.01 8.18
C SER A 113 -15.47 4.49 8.33
N GLN A 114 -14.32 3.83 8.10
CA GLN A 114 -14.21 2.39 8.27
C GLN A 114 -14.38 1.95 9.73
N GLN A 115 -13.79 2.68 10.67
CA GLN A 115 -13.97 2.40 12.11
C GLN A 115 -15.44 2.54 12.54
N ASN A 116 -16.16 3.53 12.02
CA ASN A 116 -17.58 3.71 12.30
C ASN A 116 -18.41 2.52 11.81
N VAL A 117 -18.09 1.97 10.63
CA VAL A 117 -18.80 0.80 10.08
C VAL A 117 -18.65 -0.43 10.99
N MET A 118 -17.51 -0.59 11.67
CA MET A 118 -17.29 -1.70 12.62
C MET A 118 -18.15 -1.62 13.89
N GLN A 119 -18.74 -0.46 14.20
CA GLN A 119 -19.62 -0.31 15.35
C GLN A 119 -21.03 -0.87 15.11
N PHE A 120 -21.40 -1.11 13.85
CA PHE A 120 -22.69 -1.69 13.49
C PHE A 120 -22.64 -3.21 13.63
N LYS A 121 -23.76 -3.80 14.06
CA LYS A 121 -23.94 -5.26 14.07
C LYS A 121 -24.15 -5.76 12.64
N LEU A 122 -23.05 -6.05 11.94
CA LEU A 122 -23.10 -6.53 10.54
C LEU A 122 -23.68 -7.94 10.42
N LEU A 123 -23.43 -8.78 11.42
CA LEU A 123 -23.93 -10.16 11.52
C LEU A 123 -24.80 -10.30 12.78
N PRO A 124 -26.02 -9.73 12.80
CA PRO A 124 -26.88 -9.81 13.98
C PRO A 124 -27.24 -11.27 14.31
N GLU A 125 -27.26 -11.60 15.59
CA GLU A 125 -27.68 -12.92 16.09
C GLU A 125 -29.19 -13.13 15.96
N ASP A 126 -29.95 -12.04 15.85
CA ASP A 126 -31.41 -12.04 15.67
C ASP A 126 -31.86 -12.69 14.35
N ILE A 127 -31.00 -12.71 13.31
CA ILE A 127 -31.30 -13.38 12.04
C ILE A 127 -31.11 -14.89 12.19
N ALA A 128 -29.92 -15.29 12.65
CA ALA A 128 -29.62 -16.67 12.98
C ALA A 128 -28.36 -16.73 13.86
N PRO A 129 -28.31 -17.55 14.92
CA PRO A 129 -27.10 -17.76 15.70
C PRO A 129 -25.99 -18.42 14.88
N GLU A 130 -26.37 -19.32 13.95
CA GLU A 130 -25.45 -20.00 13.03
C GLU A 130 -25.67 -19.55 11.58
N ILE A 131 -24.58 -19.32 10.85
CA ILE A 131 -24.60 -18.94 9.43
C ILE A 131 -24.63 -20.23 8.60
N ARG A 132 -25.83 -20.60 8.15
CA ARG A 132 -26.08 -21.71 7.22
C ARG A 132 -26.41 -21.16 5.84
N VAL A 133 -26.26 -22.01 4.81
CA VAL A 133 -26.49 -21.65 3.40
C VAL A 133 -27.89 -21.06 3.16
N GLU A 134 -28.90 -21.55 3.89
CA GLU A 134 -30.30 -21.12 3.83
C GLU A 134 -30.50 -19.64 4.26
N PHE A 135 -29.69 -19.15 5.20
CA PHE A 135 -29.81 -17.80 5.76
C PHE A 135 -28.89 -16.78 5.08
N LEU A 136 -28.00 -17.21 4.18
CA LEU A 136 -27.07 -16.31 3.46
C LEU A 136 -27.79 -15.14 2.75
N PRO A 137 -28.92 -15.34 2.04
CA PRO A 137 -29.62 -14.23 1.39
C PRO A 137 -30.17 -13.19 2.38
N HIS A 138 -30.49 -13.61 3.61
CA HIS A 138 -30.99 -12.72 4.65
C HIS A 138 -29.87 -11.84 5.21
N PHE A 139 -28.67 -12.38 5.39
CA PHE A 139 -27.49 -11.60 5.79
C PHE A 139 -27.07 -10.60 4.69
N ASP A 140 -27.04 -11.03 3.43
CA ASP A 140 -26.76 -10.12 2.29
C ASP A 140 -27.79 -8.98 2.21
N ALA A 141 -29.09 -9.30 2.34
CA ALA A 141 -30.14 -8.30 2.36
C ALA A 141 -30.03 -7.35 3.57
N HIS A 142 -29.64 -7.85 4.74
CA HIS A 142 -29.41 -7.03 5.93
C HIS A 142 -28.26 -6.03 5.71
N ILE A 143 -27.12 -6.50 5.21
CA ILE A 143 -25.95 -5.64 4.92
C ILE A 143 -26.33 -4.56 3.89
N LYS A 144 -27.07 -4.93 2.84
CA LYS A 144 -27.56 -3.96 1.83
C LYS A 144 -28.52 -2.92 2.43
N ARG A 145 -29.34 -3.29 3.42
CA ARG A 145 -30.26 -2.36 4.11
C ARG A 145 -29.52 -1.32 4.97
N LEU A 146 -28.31 -1.61 5.42
CA LEU A 146 -27.50 -0.63 6.17
C LEU A 146 -27.05 0.54 5.29
N GLY A 147 -27.12 0.42 3.96
CA GLY A 147 -26.85 1.52 3.02
C GLY A 147 -25.37 1.90 2.91
N PHE A 148 -24.46 1.12 3.49
CA PHE A 148 -23.03 1.32 3.32
C PHE A 148 -22.55 0.79 1.97
N ASP A 149 -21.63 1.50 1.34
CA ASP A 149 -20.93 1.03 0.14
C ASP A 149 -19.86 0.00 0.55
N PRO A 150 -19.97 -1.27 0.15
CA PRO A 150 -18.99 -2.30 0.49
C PRO A 150 -17.57 -1.95 0.04
N ARG A 151 -17.42 -1.25 -1.10
CA ARG A 151 -16.12 -0.90 -1.68
C ARG A 151 -15.31 0.04 -0.79
N GLN A 152 -15.96 0.73 0.14
CA GLN A 152 -15.34 1.70 1.05
C GLN A 152 -14.95 1.09 2.41
N SER A 153 -15.25 -0.20 2.64
CA SER A 153 -14.95 -0.89 3.89
C SER A 153 -14.34 -2.26 3.63
N PHE A 154 -13.13 -2.48 4.16
CA PHE A 154 -12.48 -3.79 4.11
C PHE A 154 -13.35 -4.88 4.75
N LEU A 155 -13.99 -4.56 5.89
CA LEU A 155 -14.84 -5.50 6.62
C LEU A 155 -16.05 -5.95 5.81
N LEU A 156 -16.81 -5.03 5.21
CA LEU A 156 -18.00 -5.40 4.42
C LEU A 156 -17.62 -6.19 3.19
N THR A 157 -16.57 -5.77 2.48
CA THR A 157 -16.09 -6.51 1.30
C THR A 157 -15.70 -7.93 1.70
N ARG A 158 -14.99 -8.10 2.82
CA ARG A 158 -14.53 -9.40 3.30
C ARG A 158 -15.67 -10.30 3.75
N ILE A 159 -16.66 -9.77 4.48
CA ILE A 159 -17.85 -10.53 4.88
C ILE A 159 -18.68 -10.94 3.66
N LEU A 160 -18.97 -10.03 2.73
CA LEU A 160 -19.77 -10.33 1.55
C LEU A 160 -19.08 -11.35 0.64
N ARG A 161 -17.76 -11.22 0.43
CA ARG A 161 -16.96 -12.22 -0.30
C ARG A 161 -16.98 -13.57 0.41
N GLY A 162 -16.82 -13.59 1.73
CA GLY A 162 -16.89 -14.81 2.52
C GLY A 162 -18.26 -15.50 2.43
N LEU A 163 -19.35 -14.73 2.52
CA LEU A 163 -20.72 -15.24 2.38
C LEU A 163 -20.98 -15.83 0.99
N GLU A 164 -20.55 -15.14 -0.08
CA GLU A 164 -20.69 -15.63 -1.46
C GLU A 164 -19.85 -16.90 -1.68
N HIS A 165 -18.59 -16.90 -1.21
CA HIS A 165 -17.70 -18.05 -1.32
C HIS A 165 -18.26 -19.28 -0.58
N PHE A 166 -18.71 -19.08 0.66
CA PHE A 166 -19.32 -20.14 1.46
C PHE A 166 -20.63 -20.65 0.84
N GLY A 167 -21.45 -19.78 0.25
CA GLY A 167 -22.67 -20.19 -0.43
C GLY A 167 -22.44 -21.13 -1.62
N VAL A 168 -21.32 -20.97 -2.32
CA VAL A 168 -20.94 -21.81 -3.46
C VAL A 168 -20.19 -23.07 -3.02
N ARG A 169 -19.15 -22.93 -2.18
CA ARG A 169 -18.26 -24.04 -1.79
C ARG A 169 -18.80 -24.88 -0.65
N LYS A 170 -19.58 -24.29 0.25
CA LYS A 170 -20.18 -24.93 1.44
C LYS A 170 -19.15 -25.58 2.39
N ASN A 171 -17.90 -25.16 2.30
CA ASN A 171 -16.78 -25.67 3.08
C ASN A 171 -16.21 -24.54 3.95
N HIS A 172 -16.10 -24.81 5.25
CA HIS A 172 -15.58 -23.87 6.23
C HIS A 172 -14.08 -23.59 6.02
N SER A 173 -13.27 -24.64 5.85
CA SER A 173 -11.82 -24.53 5.69
C SER A 173 -11.45 -23.72 4.44
N GLU A 174 -12.07 -24.02 3.30
CA GLU A 174 -11.82 -23.27 2.06
C GLU A 174 -12.21 -21.78 2.21
N THR A 175 -13.26 -21.49 2.97
CA THR A 175 -13.67 -20.10 3.23
C THR A 175 -12.67 -19.39 4.13
N ALA A 176 -12.14 -20.06 5.15
CA ALA A 176 -11.08 -19.50 5.99
C ALA A 176 -9.80 -19.20 5.18
N ASP A 177 -9.39 -20.12 4.31
CA ASP A 177 -8.23 -19.93 3.42
C ASP A 177 -8.42 -18.76 2.45
N MET A 178 -9.63 -18.64 1.87
CA MET A 178 -9.99 -17.51 1.01
C MET A 178 -9.91 -16.18 1.78
N LEU A 179 -10.44 -16.12 3.01
CA LEU A 179 -10.39 -14.91 3.84
C LEU A 179 -8.96 -14.53 4.23
N LYS A 180 -8.10 -15.52 4.51
CA LYS A 180 -6.68 -15.30 4.77
C LYS A 180 -5.98 -14.69 3.57
N SER A 181 -6.19 -15.25 2.38
CA SER A 181 -5.66 -14.69 1.12
C SER A 181 -6.17 -13.25 0.90
N GLN A 182 -7.44 -12.98 1.23
CA GLN A 182 -7.97 -11.63 1.15
C GLN A 182 -7.31 -10.66 2.13
N SER A 183 -6.90 -11.12 3.31
CA SER A 183 -6.18 -10.26 4.25
C SER A 183 -4.81 -9.83 3.74
N GLU A 184 -4.08 -10.77 3.12
CA GLU A 184 -2.79 -10.46 2.49
C GLU A 184 -2.95 -9.46 1.32
N ILE A 185 -4.02 -9.59 0.53
CA ILE A 185 -4.35 -8.64 -0.54
C ILE A 185 -4.64 -7.26 0.03
N ASP A 186 -5.49 -7.17 1.05
CA ASP A 186 -5.87 -5.89 1.67
C ASP A 186 -4.66 -5.18 2.32
N ALA A 187 -3.76 -5.94 2.95
CA ALA A 187 -2.49 -5.43 3.49
C ALA A 187 -1.58 -4.86 2.38
N THR A 188 -1.45 -5.59 1.27
CA THR A 188 -0.68 -5.12 0.10
C THR A 188 -1.27 -3.85 -0.51
N MET A 189 -2.60 -3.74 -0.52
CA MET A 189 -3.29 -2.54 -1.02
C MET A 189 -3.08 -1.32 -0.11
N VAL A 190 -3.08 -1.53 1.22
CA VAL A 190 -2.73 -0.48 2.18
C VAL A 190 -1.29 -0.02 1.93
N ASP A 191 -0.30 -0.91 1.85
CA ASP A 191 1.09 -0.53 1.61
C ASP A 191 1.27 0.22 0.27
N SER A 192 0.64 -0.28 -0.79
CA SER A 192 0.66 0.34 -2.12
C SER A 192 0.10 1.77 -2.11
N SER A 193 -0.88 2.06 -1.25
CA SER A 193 -1.47 3.39 -1.15
C SER A 193 -0.53 4.46 -0.56
N TYR A 194 0.55 4.06 0.12
CA TYR A 194 1.54 4.97 0.71
C TYR A 194 2.75 5.25 -0.19
N VAL A 195 2.90 4.55 -1.32
CA VAL A 195 4.07 4.66 -2.20
C VAL A 195 4.39 6.12 -2.55
N LEU A 196 3.39 6.92 -2.93
CA LEU A 196 3.61 8.31 -3.29
C LEU A 196 4.11 9.17 -2.12
N ILE A 197 3.51 9.03 -0.92
CA ILE A 197 3.95 9.79 0.26
C ILE A 197 5.37 9.36 0.65
N LYS A 198 5.70 8.06 0.57
CA LYS A 198 7.07 7.57 0.81
C LYS A 198 8.07 8.22 -0.15
N VAL A 199 7.69 8.39 -1.43
CA VAL A 199 8.50 9.14 -2.40
C VAL A 199 8.69 10.60 -1.97
N PHE A 200 7.64 11.28 -1.48
CA PHE A 200 7.76 12.65 -0.99
C PHE A 200 8.65 12.77 0.24
N ILE A 201 8.53 11.87 1.21
CA ILE A 201 9.39 11.82 2.42
C ILE A 201 10.86 11.74 2.01
N TRP A 202 11.18 10.99 0.96
CA TRP A 202 12.53 10.85 0.43
C TRP A 202 12.97 12.05 -0.43
N ALA A 203 12.05 12.62 -1.23
CA ALA A 203 12.33 13.73 -2.13
C ALA A 203 12.58 15.06 -1.40
N ILE A 204 11.86 15.33 -0.31
CA ILE A 204 11.93 16.60 0.44
C ILE A 204 13.37 16.88 0.93
N PRO A 205 14.07 15.97 1.64
CA PRO A 205 15.47 16.19 2.05
C PRO A 205 16.44 16.36 0.88
N ILE A 206 16.23 15.63 -0.21
CA ILE A 206 17.08 15.70 -1.40
C ILE A 206 16.94 17.07 -2.07
N LEU A 207 15.71 17.58 -2.18
CA LEU A 207 15.46 18.93 -2.67
C LEU A 207 16.09 20.00 -1.77
N GLY A 208 16.05 19.81 -0.45
CA GLY A 208 16.76 20.69 0.48
C GLY A 208 18.27 20.70 0.26
N PHE A 209 18.87 19.52 0.10
CA PHE A 209 20.29 19.40 -0.21
C PHE A 209 20.64 20.06 -1.55
N ILE A 210 19.81 19.87 -2.59
CA ILE A 210 19.95 20.57 -3.87
C ILE A 210 19.90 22.09 -3.67
N GLY A 211 18.97 22.59 -2.86
CA GLY A 211 18.89 24.01 -2.51
C GLY A 211 20.17 24.53 -1.85
N THR A 212 20.75 23.76 -0.94
CA THR A 212 22.04 24.11 -0.32
C THR A 212 23.18 24.12 -1.33
N VAL A 213 23.27 23.12 -2.21
CA VAL A 213 24.31 23.08 -3.25
C VAL A 213 24.20 24.31 -4.17
N LEU A 214 22.99 24.69 -4.57
CA LEU A 214 22.75 25.88 -5.37
C LEU A 214 23.17 27.16 -4.63
N GLY A 215 22.74 27.34 -3.38
CA GLY A 215 23.09 28.51 -2.58
C GLY A 215 24.59 28.65 -2.30
N ILE A 216 25.27 27.53 -2.03
CA ILE A 216 26.74 27.51 -1.87
C ILE A 216 27.42 27.86 -3.20
N SER A 217 26.98 27.28 -4.32
CA SER A 217 27.55 27.59 -5.64
C SER A 217 27.40 29.07 -5.99
N GLU A 218 26.23 29.67 -5.72
CA GLU A 218 26.00 31.09 -5.95
C GLU A 218 26.90 31.97 -5.07
N ALA A 219 26.94 31.67 -3.76
CA ALA A 219 27.80 32.37 -2.80
C ALA A 219 29.27 32.35 -3.23
N VAL A 220 29.81 31.17 -3.60
CA VAL A 220 31.21 31.03 -4.04
C VAL A 220 31.46 31.74 -5.38
N SER A 221 30.52 31.68 -6.32
CA SER A 221 30.66 32.35 -7.63
C SER A 221 30.75 33.87 -7.52
N SER A 222 30.01 34.46 -6.57
CA SER A 222 29.99 35.91 -6.32
C SER A 222 31.35 36.45 -5.82
N PHE A 223 32.14 35.58 -5.19
CA PHE A 223 33.47 35.90 -4.68
C PHE A 223 34.55 35.85 -5.77
N GLY A 224 34.48 34.87 -6.68
CA GLY A 224 35.52 34.63 -7.69
C GLY A 224 35.53 35.60 -8.88
N GLY A 225 34.39 36.23 -9.21
CA GLY A 225 34.25 37.05 -10.42
C GLY A 225 34.90 38.44 -10.39
N ASP A 226 35.21 38.98 -9.21
CA ASP A 226 35.55 40.41 -9.01
C ASP A 226 36.96 40.64 -8.42
N MET A 227 37.74 39.57 -8.20
CA MET A 227 39.06 39.66 -7.57
C MET A 227 40.15 40.30 -8.44
N GLY A 228 39.91 40.46 -9.75
CA GLY A 228 40.88 41.04 -10.69
C GLY A 228 41.20 42.52 -10.49
N ALA A 229 40.46 43.24 -9.62
CA ALA A 229 40.64 44.67 -9.36
C ALA A 229 40.59 45.05 -7.87
N ALA A 230 40.63 44.08 -6.95
CA ALA A 230 40.43 44.31 -5.52
C ALA A 230 41.73 44.72 -4.79
N SER A 231 42.11 46.00 -4.90
CA SER A 231 43.08 46.64 -3.99
C SER A 231 42.43 47.27 -2.75
N ASP A 232 41.10 47.24 -2.64
CA ASP A 232 40.32 47.78 -1.51
C ASP A 232 39.93 46.68 -0.51
N ILE A 233 40.52 46.74 0.68
CA ILE A 233 40.20 45.85 1.83
C ILE A 233 38.72 45.92 2.22
N GLU A 234 38.08 47.09 2.07
CA GLU A 234 36.65 47.27 2.37
C GLU A 234 35.76 46.43 1.45
N LYS A 235 36.07 46.38 0.15
CA LYS A 235 35.33 45.55 -0.83
C LYS A 235 35.48 44.07 -0.53
N ILE A 236 36.66 43.64 -0.07
CA ILE A 236 36.89 42.25 0.33
C ILE A 236 36.04 41.90 1.57
N LYS A 237 35.96 42.79 2.57
CA LYS A 237 35.13 42.59 3.76
C LYS A 237 33.64 42.49 3.41
N GLU A 238 33.16 43.35 2.51
CA GLU A 238 31.77 43.31 2.04
C GLU A 238 31.45 42.00 1.31
N LYS A 239 32.32 41.57 0.39
CA LYS A 239 32.16 40.31 -0.36
C LYS A 239 32.20 39.09 0.58
N LEU A 240 33.08 39.07 1.57
CA LEU A 240 33.11 38.01 2.60
C LEU A 240 31.79 37.96 3.39
N GLY A 241 31.22 39.12 3.73
CA GLY A 241 29.90 39.21 4.36
C GLY A 241 28.79 38.61 3.49
N GLN A 242 28.77 38.93 2.20
CA GLN A 242 27.80 38.38 1.23
C GLN A 242 27.93 36.85 1.08
N VAL A 243 29.16 36.34 0.95
CA VAL A 243 29.41 34.88 0.87
C VAL A 243 28.94 34.17 2.13
N THR A 244 29.20 34.75 3.30
CA THR A 244 28.79 34.16 4.60
C THR A 244 27.28 34.18 4.76
N GLY A 245 26.61 35.24 4.30
CA GLY A 245 25.15 35.34 4.23
C GLY A 245 24.54 34.26 3.33
N GLY A 246 25.02 34.13 2.09
CA GLY A 246 24.53 33.10 1.15
C GLY A 246 24.80 31.67 1.62
N LEU A 247 25.91 31.44 2.33
CA LEU A 247 26.19 30.14 2.95
C LEU A 247 25.22 29.83 4.09
N SER A 248 24.93 30.80 4.97
CA SER A 248 23.90 30.66 6.00
C SER A 248 22.53 30.39 5.37
N GLU A 249 22.23 31.09 4.27
CA GLU A 249 20.97 30.95 3.56
C GLU A 249 20.76 29.53 3.01
N ALA A 250 21.83 28.99 2.43
CA ALA A 250 21.89 27.64 1.91
C ALA A 250 21.65 26.59 3.00
N PHE A 251 22.28 26.74 4.17
CA PHE A 251 22.12 25.78 5.28
C PHE A 251 20.71 25.75 5.83
N ASP A 252 20.08 26.90 6.02
CA ASP A 252 18.73 26.89 6.58
C ASP A 252 17.71 26.24 5.62
N THR A 253 17.93 26.34 4.30
CA THR A 253 17.06 25.66 3.30
C THR A 253 17.06 24.15 3.53
N THR A 254 18.23 23.58 3.83
CA THR A 254 18.32 22.16 4.25
C THR A 254 17.64 21.94 5.58
N LEU A 255 17.85 22.80 6.58
CA LEU A 255 17.20 22.66 7.89
C LEU A 255 15.67 22.63 7.77
N VAL A 256 15.08 23.54 7.00
CA VAL A 256 13.64 23.58 6.73
C VAL A 256 13.18 22.32 6.02
N SER A 257 13.91 21.83 5.02
CA SER A 257 13.56 20.58 4.33
C SER A 257 13.54 19.37 5.27
N LEU A 258 14.51 19.27 6.20
CA LEU A 258 14.59 18.18 7.15
C LEU A 258 13.45 18.25 8.18
N ALA A 259 13.14 19.46 8.65
CA ALA A 259 11.98 19.69 9.51
C ALA A 259 10.67 19.29 8.81
N PHE A 260 10.49 19.68 7.55
CA PHE A 260 9.31 19.32 6.75
C PHE A 260 9.21 17.82 6.50
N SER A 261 10.32 17.16 6.16
CA SER A 261 10.35 15.72 5.98
C SER A 261 9.94 15.00 7.26
N LEU A 262 10.44 15.44 8.42
CA LEU A 262 10.04 14.88 9.72
C LEU A 262 8.54 15.12 10.01
N CYS A 263 8.04 16.32 9.74
CA CYS A 263 6.63 16.68 9.92
C CYS A 263 5.69 15.87 9.02
N VAL A 264 6.16 15.34 7.90
CA VAL A 264 5.38 14.45 7.03
C VAL A 264 5.56 12.98 7.43
N MET A 265 6.80 12.56 7.71
CA MET A 265 7.14 11.18 8.01
C MET A 265 6.41 10.67 9.25
N PHE A 266 6.44 11.42 10.35
CA PHE A 266 5.85 10.97 11.60
C PHE A 266 4.33 10.74 11.51
N PRO A 267 3.50 11.70 11.03
CA PRO A 267 2.08 11.46 10.83
C PRO A 267 1.78 10.34 9.82
N THR A 268 2.62 10.18 8.79
CA THR A 268 2.48 9.09 7.82
C THR A 268 2.64 7.73 8.47
N SER A 269 3.68 7.54 9.28
CA SER A 269 3.91 6.29 10.02
C SER A 269 2.77 5.97 10.98
N VAL A 270 2.24 6.98 11.68
CA VAL A 270 1.07 6.82 12.56
C VAL A 270 -0.17 6.43 11.77
N MET A 271 -0.42 7.06 10.61
CA MET A 271 -1.56 6.72 9.77
C MET A 271 -1.46 5.30 9.22
N GLN A 272 -0.28 4.91 8.73
CA GLN A 272 -0.04 3.55 8.22
C GLN A 272 -0.27 2.52 9.33
N LYS A 273 0.28 2.75 10.53
CA LYS A 273 0.03 1.89 11.69
C LYS A 273 -1.46 1.77 11.99
N ASN A 274 -2.21 2.87 11.97
CA ASN A 274 -3.64 2.82 12.29
C ASN A 274 -4.46 2.08 11.22
N GLU A 275 -4.07 2.14 9.94
CA GLU A 275 -4.69 1.33 8.88
C GLU A 275 -4.34 -0.16 9.04
N GLU A 276 -3.10 -0.51 9.42
CA GLU A 276 -2.71 -1.89 9.74
C GLU A 276 -3.47 -2.43 10.96
N ASP A 277 -3.57 -1.64 12.04
CA ASP A 277 -4.35 -1.99 13.24
C ASP A 277 -5.85 -2.16 12.91
N LEU A 278 -6.39 -1.43 11.92
CA LEU A 278 -7.74 -1.64 11.42
C LEU A 278 -7.85 -3.00 10.70
N LEU A 279 -6.93 -3.33 9.81
CA LEU A 279 -6.95 -4.63 9.11
C LEU A 279 -6.90 -5.80 10.10
N ASN A 280 -6.08 -5.70 11.15
CA ASN A 280 -6.02 -6.70 12.22
C ASN A 280 -7.39 -6.87 12.91
N LYS A 281 -8.11 -5.78 13.18
CA LYS A 281 -9.47 -5.85 13.75
C LYS A 281 -10.47 -6.46 12.77
N VAL A 282 -10.29 -6.25 11.47
CA VAL A 282 -11.11 -6.89 10.43
C VAL A 282 -10.86 -8.40 10.41
N ASP A 283 -9.60 -8.83 10.50
CA ASP A 283 -9.23 -10.24 10.63
C ASP A 283 -9.84 -10.86 11.89
N GLU A 284 -9.68 -10.21 13.03
CA GLU A 284 -10.25 -10.67 14.30
C GLU A 284 -11.77 -10.79 14.20
N TYR A 285 -12.45 -9.79 13.63
CA TYR A 285 -13.89 -9.84 13.43
C TYR A 285 -14.32 -11.02 12.56
N CYS A 286 -13.62 -11.25 11.44
CA CYS A 286 -13.91 -12.35 10.54
C CYS A 286 -13.68 -13.72 11.21
N ASN A 287 -12.63 -13.87 12.02
CA ASN A 287 -12.38 -15.11 12.74
C ASN A 287 -13.42 -15.35 13.86
N GLU A 288 -13.64 -14.34 14.69
CA GLU A 288 -14.44 -14.45 15.92
C GLU A 288 -15.95 -14.45 15.67
N TYR A 289 -16.43 -13.61 14.75
CA TYR A 289 -17.88 -13.42 14.54
C TYR A 289 -18.39 -14.03 13.24
N PHE A 290 -17.54 -14.21 12.23
CA PHE A 290 -17.96 -14.78 10.96
C PHE A 290 -17.67 -16.28 10.90
N LEU A 291 -16.39 -16.67 10.85
CA LEU A 291 -15.97 -18.07 10.70
C LEU A 291 -16.51 -18.96 11.82
N LYS A 292 -16.42 -18.53 13.10
CA LYS A 292 -16.96 -19.31 14.22
C LYS A 292 -18.45 -19.63 14.12
N ARG A 293 -19.23 -18.92 13.29
CA ARG A 293 -20.67 -19.14 13.08
C ARG A 293 -20.98 -19.89 11.79
N LEU A 294 -20.02 -20.11 10.89
CA LEU A 294 -20.26 -20.87 9.65
C LEU A 294 -20.50 -22.35 9.95
N ARG A 295 -21.62 -22.90 9.44
CA ARG A 295 -22.02 -24.31 9.58
C ARG A 295 -22.23 -24.93 8.22
N GLU A 296 -21.44 -25.97 7.96
CA GLU A 296 -21.57 -26.78 6.75
C GLU A 296 -22.94 -27.46 6.71
N PRO A 297 -23.51 -27.69 5.52
CA PRO A 297 -24.70 -28.50 5.39
C PRO A 297 -24.40 -29.88 5.97
N MET A 298 -25.28 -30.39 6.86
CA MET A 298 -25.23 -31.80 7.24
C MET A 298 -25.50 -32.62 5.98
N GLU A 299 -24.46 -33.06 5.28
CA GLU A 299 -24.59 -34.21 4.40
C GLU A 299 -24.90 -35.40 5.29
N GLY A 300 -26.01 -36.08 4.98
CA GLY A 300 -26.69 -37.01 5.88
C GLY A 300 -25.75 -37.93 6.63
N VAL A 301 -25.62 -37.67 7.94
CA VAL A 301 -25.29 -38.73 8.89
C VAL A 301 -26.47 -39.69 8.83
N VAL A 302 -26.34 -40.71 7.98
CA VAL A 302 -27.13 -41.94 8.09
C VAL A 302 -27.12 -42.29 9.57
N SER A 303 -28.32 -42.51 10.11
CA SER A 303 -28.55 -42.92 11.49
C SER A 303 -27.83 -44.24 11.76
N GLY A 304 -26.53 -44.16 12.02
CA GLY A 304 -25.68 -45.20 12.54
C GLY A 304 -25.38 -44.85 13.98
N ASP A 305 -25.73 -45.78 14.86
CA ASP A 305 -25.45 -45.82 16.29
C ASP A 305 -24.20 -44.98 16.72
N PRO A 306 -24.33 -44.02 17.67
CA PRO A 306 -23.24 -43.17 18.14
C PRO A 306 -22.03 -43.90 18.74
N SER A 307 -22.13 -45.21 18.96
CA SER A 307 -21.08 -46.04 19.54
C SER A 307 -20.01 -46.53 18.56
N GLN A 308 -20.22 -46.43 17.24
CA GLN A 308 -19.26 -46.97 16.24
C GLN A 308 -18.45 -45.91 15.47
N SER A 309 -18.93 -44.67 15.34
CA SER A 309 -18.27 -43.63 14.52
C SER A 309 -17.05 -42.98 15.20
N ALA A 310 -17.03 -42.93 16.53
CA ALA A 310 -15.89 -42.43 17.29
C ALA A 310 -14.69 -43.40 17.18
N ASP A 311 -14.93 -44.70 17.25
CA ASP A 311 -13.88 -45.72 17.12
C ASP A 311 -13.31 -45.79 15.70
N ALA A 312 -14.15 -45.77 14.66
CA ALA A 312 -13.66 -45.85 13.27
C ALA A 312 -12.78 -44.64 12.88
N SER A 313 -13.17 -43.43 13.29
CA SER A 313 -12.38 -42.22 13.00
C SER A 313 -11.10 -42.14 13.83
N PHE A 314 -11.10 -42.64 15.07
CA PHE A 314 -9.92 -42.70 15.93
C PHE A 314 -8.93 -43.77 15.44
N VAL A 315 -9.42 -44.96 15.07
CA VAL A 315 -8.62 -46.05 14.49
C VAL A 315 -7.94 -45.58 13.20
N GLN A 316 -8.68 -44.94 12.30
CA GLN A 316 -8.10 -44.43 11.05
C GLN A 316 -7.08 -43.31 11.26
N ARG A 317 -7.28 -42.47 12.29
CA ARG A 317 -6.30 -41.45 12.67
C ARG A 317 -5.03 -42.07 13.29
N THR A 318 -5.17 -43.15 14.07
CA THR A 318 -4.03 -43.88 14.63
C THR A 318 -3.24 -44.65 13.57
N GLU A 319 -3.89 -45.22 12.57
CA GLU A 319 -3.24 -45.88 11.43
C GLU A 319 -2.44 -44.89 10.59
N ASN A 320 -3.02 -43.72 10.29
CA ASN A 320 -2.32 -42.65 9.57
C ASN A 320 -1.11 -42.11 10.34
N LEU A 321 -1.22 -41.98 11.68
CA LEU A 321 -0.11 -41.57 12.54
C LEU A 321 1.01 -42.63 12.56
N GLN A 322 0.65 -43.92 12.62
CA GLN A 322 1.62 -45.02 12.55
C GLN A 322 2.36 -45.06 11.20
N ALA A 323 1.63 -44.89 10.09
CA ALA A 323 2.23 -44.83 8.76
C ALA A 323 3.21 -43.65 8.63
N TYR A 324 2.85 -42.48 9.17
CA TYR A 324 3.73 -41.31 9.20
C TYR A 324 4.99 -41.54 10.05
N LEU A 325 4.86 -42.17 11.23
CA LEU A 325 6.01 -42.51 12.08
C LEU A 325 6.95 -43.52 11.43
N LEU A 326 6.42 -44.54 10.73
CA LEU A 326 7.22 -45.48 9.95
C LEU A 326 7.98 -44.79 8.81
N GLN A 327 7.32 -43.87 8.10
CA GLN A 327 7.95 -43.10 7.03
C GLN A 327 9.09 -42.21 7.56
N ILE A 328 8.91 -41.58 8.73
CA ILE A 328 9.99 -40.82 9.38
C ILE A 328 11.15 -41.74 9.74
N GLN A 329 10.88 -42.92 10.31
CA GLN A 329 11.93 -43.86 10.70
C GLN A 329 12.71 -44.39 9.48
N GLU A 330 12.03 -44.70 8.38
CA GLU A 330 12.69 -45.05 7.10
C GLU A 330 13.52 -43.88 6.57
N SER A 331 13.01 -42.65 6.62
CA SER A 331 13.77 -41.48 6.16
C SER A 331 15.04 -41.26 6.99
N GLN A 332 15.00 -41.51 8.30
CA GLN A 332 16.18 -41.39 9.16
C GLN A 332 17.22 -42.48 8.89
N SER A 333 16.79 -43.71 8.56
CA SER A 333 17.73 -44.79 8.23
C SER A 333 18.43 -44.54 6.90
N VAL A 334 17.72 -44.01 5.90
CA VAL A 334 18.28 -43.59 4.60
C VAL A 334 19.28 -42.45 4.77
N VAL A 335 18.94 -41.44 5.57
CA VAL A 335 19.85 -40.31 5.86
C VAL A 335 21.09 -40.78 6.63
N ALA A 336 20.96 -41.71 7.57
CA ALA A 336 22.10 -42.29 8.30
C ALA A 336 23.03 -43.09 7.38
N GLN A 337 22.48 -43.84 6.41
CA GLN A 337 23.27 -44.56 5.41
C GLN A 337 24.01 -43.60 4.48
N GLN A 338 23.35 -42.53 4.03
CA GLN A 338 24.00 -41.49 3.21
C GLN A 338 25.13 -40.80 3.96
N MET A 339 24.92 -40.43 5.23
CA MET A 339 25.98 -39.85 6.07
C MET A 339 27.17 -40.82 6.25
N THR A 340 26.90 -42.11 6.41
CA THR A 340 27.96 -43.13 6.53
C THR A 340 28.74 -43.31 5.23
N GLN A 341 28.06 -43.26 4.08
CA GLN A 341 28.71 -43.29 2.76
C GLN A 341 29.55 -42.05 2.50
N ILE A 342 29.05 -40.87 2.87
CA ILE A 342 29.81 -39.61 2.74
C ILE A 342 31.04 -39.64 3.65
N ALA A 343 30.89 -40.11 4.89
CA ALA A 343 32.00 -40.25 5.82
C ALA A 343 33.08 -41.24 5.31
N SER A 344 32.67 -42.37 4.72
CA SER A 344 33.62 -43.35 4.16
C SER A 344 34.30 -42.83 2.89
N GLN A 345 33.58 -42.12 2.00
CA GLN A 345 34.18 -41.43 0.86
C GLN A 345 35.18 -40.37 1.29
N PHE A 346 34.84 -39.57 2.29
CA PHE A 346 35.74 -38.55 2.82
C PHE A 346 37.00 -39.16 3.41
N ASN A 347 36.87 -40.26 4.17
CA ASN A 347 38.01 -40.95 4.75
C ASN A 347 38.92 -41.58 3.67
N HIS A 348 38.31 -42.13 2.60
CA HIS A 348 39.06 -42.66 1.45
C HIS A 348 39.79 -41.56 0.67
N LEU A 349 39.19 -40.38 0.52
CA LEU A 349 39.85 -39.22 -0.10
C LEU A 349 41.04 -38.73 0.73
N MET A 350 40.86 -38.61 2.05
CA MET A 350 41.94 -38.22 2.97
C MET A 350 43.09 -39.23 3.00
N GLN A 351 42.78 -40.53 2.93
CA GLN A 351 43.81 -41.57 2.94
C GLN A 351 44.59 -41.64 1.62
N ASN A 352 43.94 -41.33 0.49
CA ASN A 352 44.62 -41.21 -0.80
C ASN A 352 45.48 -39.95 -0.90
N SER A 353 45.03 -38.81 -0.36
CA SER A 353 45.83 -37.57 -0.35
C SER A 353 47.06 -37.66 0.54
N ILE A 354 46.98 -38.39 1.67
CA ILE A 354 48.12 -38.60 2.57
C ILE A 354 49.13 -39.63 2.01
N GLY A 355 48.68 -40.51 1.10
CA GLY A 355 49.55 -41.50 0.45
C GLY A 355 50.42 -40.95 -0.69
N GLU A 356 50.04 -39.81 -1.29
CA GLU A 356 50.80 -39.17 -2.37
C GLU A 356 51.95 -38.28 -1.86
N ASP A 357 51.83 -37.69 -0.67
CA ASP A 357 52.91 -36.87 -0.04
C ASP A 357 54.04 -37.70 0.63
N GLY A 358 53.95 -39.04 0.60
CA GLY A 358 54.92 -39.96 1.23
C GLY A 358 55.87 -40.67 0.26
N ARG A 359 55.88 -40.31 -1.03
CA ARG A 359 56.83 -40.83 -2.04
C ARG A 359 57.50 -39.70 -2.81
N GLU A 360 58.25 -38.86 -2.10
CA GLU A 360 59.42 -38.16 -2.64
C GLU A 360 60.63 -38.39 -1.74
#